data_AF-A0A6B3SM41-F1
#
_entry.id   AF-A0A6B3SM41-F1
#
_cell.length_a   1.000
_cell.length_b   1.000
_cell.length_c   1.000
_cell.angle_alpha   90.00
_cell.angle_beta   90.00
_cell.angle_gamma   90.00
#
_symmetry.space_group_name_H-M   'P 1'
#
loop_
_entity.id
_entity.type
_entity.pdbx_description
1 polymer ?
#
loop_
_entity_poly.entity_id
_entity_poly.type
_entity_poly.pdbx_seq_one_letter_code
_entity_poly.pdbx_strand_id
1 'polypeptide(L)'
;MSKHQETSLPASLPYDPNRLLDALLAWMQLDDDNKLARALRLSPELIKSIRHGRLPIRPTLLMLMAEHAGRSLDELRQILGDRRSKARMPGRRPLA
;
A
#
# COMPACT_ATOMS: atom_id res chain seq x y z
N MET A 1 -15.10 -39.38 -12.47
CA MET A 1 -14.37 -38.62 -13.52
C MET A 1 -14.73 -37.15 -13.41
N SER A 2 -13.71 -36.28 -13.34
CA SER A 2 -13.76 -34.83 -13.54
C SER A 2 -14.51 -34.02 -12.46
N LYS A 3 -13.88 -33.11 -11.72
CA LYS A 3 -13.08 -31.99 -12.24
C LYS A 3 -12.20 -31.44 -11.11
N HIS A 4 -10.88 -31.49 -11.27
CA HIS A 4 -9.98 -30.65 -10.48
C HIS A 4 -10.27 -29.20 -10.85
N GLN A 5 -10.85 -28.43 -9.93
CA GLN A 5 -10.73 -26.98 -9.97
C GLN A 5 -9.50 -26.62 -9.15
N GLU A 6 -8.36 -26.68 -9.82
CA GLU A 6 -7.15 -26.00 -9.40
C GLU A 6 -7.39 -24.50 -9.56
N THR A 7 -8.08 -23.91 -8.57
CA THR A 7 -8.16 -22.46 -8.43
C THR A 7 -6.77 -22.01 -8.03
N SER A 8 -5.96 -21.61 -9.01
CA SER A 8 -4.71 -20.87 -8.76
C SER A 8 -5.07 -19.64 -7.95
N LEU A 9 -4.83 -19.72 -6.64
CA LEU A 9 -5.02 -18.64 -5.69
C LEU A 9 -4.19 -17.43 -6.19
N PRO A 10 -4.75 -16.21 -6.23
CA PRO A 10 -3.93 -15.04 -6.54
C PRO A 10 -2.87 -14.92 -5.45
N ALA A 11 -1.62 -15.25 -5.77
CA ALA A 11 -0.48 -15.32 -4.84
C ALA A 11 -0.06 -13.95 -4.25
N SER A 12 -0.93 -12.94 -4.30
CA SER A 12 -0.71 -11.61 -3.73
C SER A 12 -1.97 -10.76 -3.81
N LEU A 13 -2.23 -10.00 -2.73
CA LEU A 13 -3.38 -9.10 -2.67
C LEU A 13 -3.31 -8.04 -3.81
N PRO A 14 -4.47 -7.63 -4.35
CA PRO A 14 -4.54 -6.51 -5.28
C PRO A 14 -4.15 -5.20 -4.59
N TYR A 15 -3.66 -4.25 -5.39
CA TYR A 15 -3.31 -2.92 -4.89
C TYR A 15 -4.57 -2.21 -4.37
N ASP A 16 -4.61 -1.88 -3.09
CA ASP A 16 -5.77 -1.25 -2.45
C ASP A 16 -5.34 -0.20 -1.40
N PRO A 17 -5.35 1.09 -1.78
CA PRO A 17 -5.05 2.19 -0.87
C PRO A 17 -6.01 2.31 0.30
N ASN A 18 -7.28 1.90 0.14
CA ASN A 18 -8.28 2.04 1.19
C ASN A 18 -7.90 1.17 2.39
N ARG A 19 -7.47 -0.07 2.16
CA ARG A 19 -6.98 -0.96 3.22
C ARG A 19 -5.85 -0.36 4.04
N LEU A 20 -4.91 0.33 3.37
CA LEU A 20 -3.83 1.00 4.08
C LEU A 20 -4.36 2.16 4.92
N LEU A 21 -5.23 3.00 4.37
CA LEU A 21 -5.80 4.14 5.09
C LEU A 21 -6.65 3.69 6.28
N ASP A 22 -7.46 2.63 6.13
CA ASP A 22 -8.25 2.05 7.20
C ASP A 22 -7.38 1.42 8.29
N ALA A 23 -6.29 0.74 7.91
CA ALA A 23 -5.32 0.23 8.86
C ALA A 23 -4.65 1.37 9.66
N LEU A 24 -4.29 2.47 8.99
CA LEU A 24 -3.73 3.65 9.65
C LEU A 24 -4.73 4.30 10.61
N LEU A 25 -6.00 4.43 10.23
CA LEU A 25 -7.06 4.91 11.13
C LEU A 25 -7.17 4.04 12.38
N ALA A 26 -7.19 2.71 12.20
CA ALA A 26 -7.29 1.77 13.30
C ALA A 26 -6.06 1.82 14.24
N TRP A 27 -4.86 1.86 13.67
CA TRP A 27 -3.62 1.88 14.47
C TRP A 27 -3.42 3.18 15.23
N MET A 28 -3.81 4.30 14.62
CA MET A 28 -3.66 5.63 15.21
C MET A 28 -4.89 6.05 16.03
N GLN A 29 -5.90 5.17 16.15
CA GLN A 29 -7.16 5.43 16.85
C GLN A 29 -7.86 6.71 16.37
N LEU A 30 -7.94 6.86 15.05
CA LEU A 30 -8.54 8.02 14.39
C LEU A 30 -9.89 7.63 13.79
N ASP A 31 -10.89 8.50 13.96
CA ASP A 31 -12.24 8.22 13.48
C ASP A 31 -12.47 8.54 12.00
N ASP A 32 -11.65 9.42 11.41
CA ASP A 32 -11.92 9.97 10.09
C ASP A 32 -10.65 10.40 9.33
N ASP A 33 -10.75 10.38 8.00
CA ASP A 33 -9.70 10.76 7.06
C ASP A 33 -9.18 12.20 7.27
N ASN A 34 -10.00 13.12 7.78
CA ASN A 34 -9.55 14.47 8.13
C ASN A 34 -8.55 14.44 9.30
N LYS A 35 -8.79 13.59 10.30
CA LYS A 35 -7.85 13.42 11.43
C LYS A 35 -6.58 12.75 10.95
N LEU A 36 -6.70 11.75 10.06
CA LEU A 36 -5.55 11.10 9.43
C LEU A 36 -4.70 12.10 8.63
N ALA A 37 -5.33 12.96 7.83
CA ALA A 37 -4.63 13.99 7.06
C ALA A 37 -3.83 14.92 7.98
N ARG A 38 -4.43 15.36 9.09
CA ARG A 38 -3.76 16.19 10.11
C ARG A 38 -2.60 15.47 10.78
N ALA A 39 -2.79 14.20 11.14
CA ALA A 39 -1.75 13.39 11.77
C ALA A 39 -0.54 13.20 10.82
N LEU A 40 -0.79 12.99 9.53
CA LEU A 40 0.25 12.82 8.51
C LEU A 40 0.79 14.15 7.93
N ARG A 41 0.28 15.30 8.40
CA ARG A 41 0.59 16.64 7.86
C ARG A 41 0.30 16.78 6.35
N LEU A 42 -0.75 16.10 5.89
CA LEU A 42 -1.22 16.11 4.51
C LEU A 42 -2.50 16.93 4.37
N SER A 43 -2.82 17.32 3.14
CA SER A 43 -4.12 17.93 2.85
C SER A 43 -5.23 16.87 2.82
N PRO A 44 -6.44 17.18 3.29
CA PRO A 44 -7.61 16.29 3.18
C PRO A 44 -7.89 15.88 1.73
N GLU A 45 -7.68 16.80 0.78
CA GLU A 45 -7.85 16.56 -0.66
C GLU A 45 -6.91 15.46 -1.19
N LEU A 46 -5.71 15.33 -0.62
CA LEU A 46 -4.76 14.28 -0.99
C LEU A 46 -5.24 12.92 -0.49
N ILE A 47 -5.69 12.82 0.77
CA ILE A 47 -6.28 11.58 1.31
C ILE A 47 -7.51 11.17 0.50
N LYS A 48 -8.40 12.12 0.20
CA LYS A 48 -9.57 11.89 -0.66
C LYS A 48 -9.19 11.41 -2.06
N SER A 49 -8.16 12.00 -2.67
CA SER A 49 -7.66 11.57 -3.98
C SER A 49 -7.09 10.14 -3.95
N ILE A 50 -6.48 9.73 -2.85
CA ILE A 50 -5.98 8.36 -2.64
C ILE A 50 -7.16 7.39 -2.44
N ARG A 51 -8.13 7.70 -1.58
CA ARG A 51 -9.35 6.91 -1.35
C ARG A 51 -10.10 6.63 -2.66
N HIS A 52 -10.22 7.66 -3.50
CA HIS A 52 -10.89 7.57 -4.79
C HIS A 52 -10.02 6.93 -5.90
N GLY A 53 -8.80 6.49 -5.60
CA GLY A 53 -7.89 5.87 -6.57
C GLY A 53 -7.35 6.82 -7.64
N ARG A 54 -7.51 8.14 -7.48
CA ARG A 54 -7.01 9.17 -8.41
C ARG A 54 -5.52 9.40 -8.27
N LEU A 55 -4.97 9.13 -7.07
CA LEU A 55 -3.56 9.30 -6.77
C LEU A 55 -2.97 8.00 -6.21
N PRO A 56 -1.98 7.38 -6.86
CA PRO A 56 -1.28 6.25 -6.28
C PRO A 56 -0.40 6.70 -5.12
N ILE A 57 -0.30 5.86 -4.09
CA ILE A 57 0.60 6.08 -2.96
C ILE A 57 2.04 5.96 -3.44
N ARG A 58 2.78 7.06 -3.35
CA ARG A 58 4.21 7.13 -3.71
C ARG A 58 5.07 6.54 -2.57
N PRO A 59 6.28 6.02 -2.88
CA PRO A 59 7.19 5.49 -1.85
C PRO A 59 7.50 6.48 -0.72
N THR A 60 7.66 7.77 -1.04
CA THR A 60 7.90 8.84 -0.06
C THR A 60 6.72 8.99 0.91
N LEU A 61 5.49 8.93 0.39
CA LEU A 61 4.29 9.02 1.21
C LEU A 61 4.13 7.78 2.09
N LEU A 62 4.44 6.60 1.55
CA LEU A 62 4.41 5.35 2.30
C LEU A 62 5.42 5.35 3.45
N MET A 63 6.60 5.92 3.25
CA MET A 63 7.60 6.12 4.29
C MET A 63 7.06 7.05 5.40
N LEU A 64 6.46 8.19 5.04
CA LEU A 64 5.86 9.10 6.02
C LEU A 64 4.75 8.44 6.84
N MET A 65 3.91 7.62 6.19
CA MET A 65 2.87 6.83 6.87
C MET A 65 3.46 5.80 7.83
N ALA A 66 4.53 5.10 7.42
CA ALA A 66 5.23 4.12 8.24
C ALA A 66 5.78 4.76 9.52
N GLU A 67 6.44 5.91 9.38
CA GLU A 67 7.01 6.65 10.51
C GLU A 67 5.93 7.11 11.51
N HIS A 68 4.80 7.67 11.02
CA HIS A 68 3.73 8.14 11.91
C HIS A 68 2.94 7.00 12.56
N ALA A 69 2.84 5.86 11.89
CA ALA A 69 2.18 4.68 12.44
C ALA A 69 3.09 3.84 13.36
N GLY A 70 4.40 4.14 13.41
CA GLY A 70 5.39 3.32 14.11
C GLY A 70 5.53 1.92 13.53
N ARG A 71 5.33 1.77 12.21
CA ARG A 71 5.32 0.49 11.49
C ARG A 71 6.43 0.41 10.46
N SER A 72 6.73 -0.80 10.00
CA SER A 72 7.72 -0.98 8.94
C SER A 72 7.14 -0.67 7.57
N LEU A 73 7.99 -0.17 6.67
CA LEU A 73 7.61 0.06 5.27
C LEU A 73 7.14 -1.23 4.57
N ASP A 74 7.67 -2.39 4.96
CA ASP A 74 7.27 -3.69 4.40
C ASP A 74 5.83 -4.05 4.80
N GLU A 75 5.48 -3.87 6.08
CA GLU A 75 4.12 -4.10 6.59
C GLU A 75 3.10 -3.25 5.82
N LEU A 76 3.39 -1.97 5.61
CA LEU A 76 2.54 -1.08 4.83
C LEU A 76 2.41 -1.53 3.37
N ARG A 77 3.50 -2.01 2.75
CA ARG A 77 3.46 -2.55 1.37
C ARG A 77 2.64 -3.81 1.26
N GLN A 78 2.70 -4.69 2.25
CA GLN A 78 1.92 -5.92 2.29
C GLN A 78 0.42 -5.61 2.34
N ILE A 79 0.01 -4.66 3.19
CA ILE A 79 -1.38 -4.22 3.30
C ILE A 79 -1.84 -3.52 2.01
N LEU A 80 -0.99 -2.65 1.48
CA LEU A 80 -1.26 -1.92 0.24
C LEU A 80 -1.33 -2.85 -0.99
N GLY A 81 -0.73 -4.04 -0.94
CA GLY A 81 -0.53 -4.89 -2.11
C GLY A 81 0.51 -4.33 -3.09
N ASP A 82 1.42 -3.47 -2.61
CA ASP A 82 2.42 -2.81 -3.46
C ASP A 82 3.59 -3.75 -3.78
N ARG A 83 3.67 -4.15 -5.06
CA ARG A 83 4.73 -5.02 -5.60
C ARG A 83 5.88 -4.25 -6.25
N ARG A 84 5.83 -2.92 -6.33
CA ARG A 84 6.80 -2.09 -7.06
C ARG A 84 8.23 -2.24 -6.54
N SER A 85 8.37 -2.60 -5.26
CA SER A 85 9.67 -2.77 -4.61
C SER A 85 10.36 -4.09 -4.94
N LYS A 86 9.62 -5.08 -5.47
CA LYS A 86 10.16 -6.41 -5.81
C LYS A 86 10.75 -6.49 -7.22
N ALA A 87 10.60 -5.47 -8.06
CA ALA A 87 11.18 -5.42 -9.39
C ALA A 87 12.65 -4.97 -9.36
N ARG A 88 13.51 -5.72 -8.66
CA ARG A 88 14.94 -5.75 -8.97
C ARG A 88 15.20 -7.00 -9.80
N MET A 89 14.82 -6.96 -11.08
CA MET A 89 15.36 -7.94 -12.04
C MET A 89 16.79 -7.54 -12.41
N PRO A 90 17.77 -8.46 -12.33
CA PRO A 90 19.15 -8.19 -12.69
C PRO A 90 19.32 -8.26 -14.21
N GLY A 91 19.47 -7.10 -14.85
CA GLY A 91 19.99 -7.03 -16.22
C GLY A 91 21.51 -7.27 -16.25
N ARG A 92 21.97 -8.47 -15.88
CA ARG A 92 23.31 -8.94 -16.30
C ARG A 92 23.22 -9.27 -17.80
N ARG A 93 23.69 -8.36 -18.63
CA ARG A 93 24.21 -8.70 -19.96
C ARG A 93 25.72 -8.89 -19.83
N PRO A 94 26.27 -10.12 -19.82
CA PRO A 94 27.64 -10.30 -20.27
C PRO A 94 27.62 -10.13 -21.79
N LEU A 95 28.25 -9.07 -22.28
CA LEU A 95 28.68 -9.00 -23.68
C LEU A 95 30.06 -9.66 -23.72
N ALA A 96 30.14 -10.69 -24.56
CA ALA A 96 31.32 -11.48 -24.87
C ALA A 96 32.47 -10.63 -25.44
#